data_AF-S7V3T5-F1
#
_entry.id   AF-S7V3T5-F1
#
_cell.length_a   1.000
_cell.length_b   1.000
_cell.length_c   1.000
_cell.angle_alpha   90.00
_cell.angle_beta   90.00
_cell.angle_gamma   90.00
#
_symmetry.space_group_name_H-M   'P 1'
#
loop_
_entity.id
_entity.type
_entity.pdbx_description
1 polymer ?
#
loop_
_entity_poly.entity_id
_entity_poly.type
_entity_poly.pdbx_seq_one_letter_code
_entity_poly.pdbx_strand_id
1 'polypeptide(L)'
;MEIPKAKKMEMLRSLLLSRRFEETLTELCKIDGKIPGMMILCTGQEAVGAGVCAALQPEDAIITNHRSHSHLLAKGADPNSLMAEIYGKRTGCNKGKSGTLHLAVPEINAPCTTTVVGGGPPIAAGRAFAQQYRGEKSVTVCFIGDGAANEGSFHEALNLASVWHLPVIFVCENNLYAGAQRYEEHTRVEHIADRAAGYAVPGVVVDGNDALAVYASAVDARARAIAGKGPTLIEYKTYRWRGHGESDLQLYQPREEIAAWQAACPIPKLRGDMLAQGLISADELAAMERAVEAVVKAAVRFAEESPYPEPHEALEDVFA
;
A
#
# COMPACT_ATOMS: atom_id res chain seq x y z
N MET A 1 -14.15 -6.35 -17.97
CA MET A 1 -13.97 -4.92 -18.31
C MET A 1 -12.72 -4.78 -19.15
N GLU A 2 -12.75 -4.07 -20.27
CA GLU A 2 -11.53 -3.75 -21.02
C GLU A 2 -10.78 -2.61 -20.30
N ILE A 3 -9.55 -2.86 -19.87
CA ILE A 3 -8.75 -1.87 -19.12
C ILE A 3 -8.02 -0.96 -20.13
N PRO A 4 -8.23 0.37 -20.08
CA PRO A 4 -7.60 1.31 -21.00
C PRO A 4 -6.07 1.23 -20.97
N LYS A 5 -5.42 1.42 -22.13
CA LYS A 5 -3.95 1.47 -22.25
C LYS A 5 -3.32 2.43 -21.24
N ALA A 6 -3.91 3.61 -21.05
CA ALA A 6 -3.42 4.61 -20.09
C ALA A 6 -3.33 4.06 -18.66
N LYS A 7 -4.33 3.28 -18.22
CA LYS A 7 -4.33 2.66 -16.88
C LYS A 7 -3.31 1.54 -16.75
N LYS A 8 -3.09 0.75 -17.80
CA LYS A 8 -2.01 -0.25 -17.83
C LYS A 8 -0.63 0.42 -17.71
N MET A 9 -0.41 1.52 -18.43
CA MET A 9 0.84 2.31 -18.35
C MET A 9 1.05 2.94 -16.98
N GLU A 10 -0.02 3.48 -16.37
CA GLU A 10 -0.02 4.05 -15.01
C GLU A 10 0.39 2.99 -13.97
N MET A 11 -0.26 1.82 -14.00
CA MET A 11 0.07 0.70 -13.10
C MET A 11 1.49 0.18 -13.31
N LEU A 12 1.94 0.02 -14.56
CA LEU A 12 3.31 -0.42 -14.84
C LEU A 12 4.35 0.58 -14.29
N ARG A 13 4.12 1.89 -14.48
CA ARG A 13 5.00 2.93 -13.93
C ARG A 13 5.00 2.89 -12.40
N SER A 14 3.84 2.73 -11.78
CA SER A 14 3.71 2.62 -10.32
C SER A 14 4.47 1.41 -9.77
N LEU A 15 4.30 0.23 -10.38
CA LEU A 15 5.02 -0.99 -10.02
C LEU A 15 6.54 -0.80 -10.08
N LEU A 16 7.04 -0.27 -11.20
CA LEU A 16 8.47 -0.02 -11.40
C LEU A 16 9.01 1.00 -10.38
N LEU A 17 8.26 2.08 -10.13
CA LEU A 17 8.64 3.10 -9.16
C LEU A 17 8.72 2.53 -7.74
N SER A 18 7.68 1.81 -7.29
CA SER A 18 7.65 1.21 -5.95
C SER A 18 8.78 0.20 -5.77
N ARG A 19 8.98 -0.71 -6.74
CA ARG A 19 10.07 -1.69 -6.68
C ARG A 19 11.42 -0.99 -6.59
N ARG A 20 11.67 -0.01 -7.47
CA ARG A 20 12.98 0.67 -7.52
C ARG A 20 13.25 1.52 -6.28
N PHE A 21 12.22 2.16 -5.74
CA PHE A 21 12.29 2.93 -4.51
C PHE A 21 12.71 2.03 -3.33
N GLU A 22 12.07 0.87 -3.17
CA GLU A 22 12.37 -0.06 -2.07
C GLU A 22 13.68 -0.83 -2.23
N GLU A 23 14.06 -1.21 -3.46
CA GLU A 23 15.40 -1.76 -3.72
C GLU A 23 16.49 -0.75 -3.33
N THR A 24 16.25 0.53 -3.56
CA THR A 24 17.19 1.59 -3.15
C THR A 24 17.24 1.71 -1.63
N LEU A 25 16.10 1.67 -0.93
CA LEU A 25 16.06 1.64 0.53
C LEU A 25 16.79 0.42 1.11
N THR A 26 16.64 -0.74 0.48
CA THR A 26 17.35 -1.97 0.86
C THR A 26 18.87 -1.76 0.84
N GLU A 27 19.40 -1.14 -0.21
CA GLU A 27 20.84 -0.83 -0.27
C GLU A 27 21.27 0.21 0.76
N LEU A 28 20.43 1.23 1.00
CA LEU A 28 20.71 2.27 1.99
C LEU A 28 20.71 1.73 3.43
N CYS A 29 19.84 0.78 3.76
CA CYS A 29 19.79 0.13 5.07
C CYS A 29 21.04 -0.70 5.39
N LYS A 30 21.86 -1.06 4.40
CA LYS A 30 23.15 -1.74 4.63
C LYS A 30 24.24 -0.79 5.09
N ILE A 31 24.04 0.52 4.94
CA ILE A 31 25.00 1.55 5.33
C ILE A 31 24.67 1.97 6.76
N ASP A 32 25.60 1.74 7.69
CA ASP A 32 25.41 2.05 9.10
C ASP A 32 25.06 3.53 9.33
N GLY A 33 24.04 3.76 10.15
CA GLY A 33 23.52 5.11 10.46
C GLY A 33 22.88 5.87 9.28
N LYS A 34 22.74 5.28 8.10
CA LYS A 34 22.24 5.98 6.91
C LYS A 34 20.73 6.23 6.95
N ILE A 35 19.97 5.22 7.34
CA ILE A 35 18.51 5.28 7.50
C ILE A 35 18.18 4.97 8.97
N PRO A 36 17.49 5.88 9.69
CA PRO A 36 17.11 5.63 11.07
C PRO A 36 15.92 4.66 11.17
N GLY A 37 15.87 3.91 12.27
CA GLY A 37 14.70 3.12 12.63
C GLY A 37 14.52 1.81 11.86
N MET A 38 13.34 1.21 12.03
CA MET A 38 13.00 -0.06 11.41
C MET A 38 12.46 0.17 9.99
N MET A 39 13.09 -0.44 9.00
CA MET A 39 12.63 -0.41 7.61
C MET A 39 11.72 -1.59 7.31
N ILE A 40 10.48 -1.31 6.90
CA ILE A 40 9.50 -2.33 6.55
C ILE A 40 9.04 -2.13 5.10
N LEU A 41 9.27 -3.15 4.27
CA LEU A 41 9.10 -3.06 2.82
C LEU A 41 7.86 -3.82 2.32
N CYS A 42 7.22 -3.30 1.28
CA CYS A 42 6.13 -3.96 0.55
C CYS A 42 6.63 -4.84 -0.61
N THR A 43 7.94 -5.03 -0.76
CA THR A 43 8.55 -5.76 -1.88
C THR A 43 7.89 -7.13 -2.10
N GLY A 44 7.32 -7.31 -3.30
CA GLY A 44 6.51 -8.47 -3.67
C GLY A 44 4.99 -8.26 -3.65
N GLN A 45 4.51 -7.14 -3.08
CA GLN A 45 3.10 -6.79 -2.88
C GLN A 45 2.69 -5.54 -3.69
N GLU A 46 3.59 -4.98 -4.50
CA GLU A 46 3.43 -3.65 -5.11
C GLU A 46 2.23 -3.56 -6.08
N ALA A 47 1.79 -4.70 -6.62
CA ALA A 47 0.63 -4.77 -7.51
C ALA A 47 -0.68 -4.41 -6.81
N VAL A 48 -0.79 -4.64 -5.50
CA VAL A 48 -1.97 -4.24 -4.73
C VAL A 48 -2.08 -2.72 -4.70
N GLY A 49 -1.02 -2.02 -4.29
CA GLY A 49 -0.98 -0.56 -4.30
C GLY A 49 -1.21 0.03 -5.69
N ALA A 50 -0.49 -0.48 -6.70
CA ALA A 50 -0.61 0.01 -8.07
C ALA A 50 -2.03 -0.16 -8.63
N GLY A 51 -2.64 -1.33 -8.46
CA GLY A 51 -3.98 -1.62 -8.99
C GLY A 51 -5.09 -0.90 -8.23
N VAL A 52 -5.06 -0.91 -6.89
CA VAL A 52 -6.08 -0.26 -6.07
C VAL A 52 -6.05 1.25 -6.27
N CYS A 53 -4.89 1.89 -6.16
CA CYS A 53 -4.80 3.35 -6.29
C CYS A 53 -5.12 3.83 -7.71
N ALA A 54 -4.80 3.05 -8.75
CA ALA A 54 -5.20 3.39 -10.12
C ALA A 54 -6.72 3.39 -10.34
N ALA A 55 -7.49 2.67 -9.52
CA ALA A 55 -8.96 2.65 -9.56
C ALA A 55 -9.61 3.83 -8.82
N LEU A 56 -8.84 4.59 -8.02
CA LEU A 56 -9.33 5.70 -7.22
C LEU A 56 -9.36 7.02 -7.99
N GLN A 57 -10.17 7.95 -7.49
CA GLN A 57 -10.18 9.35 -7.86
C GLN A 57 -9.34 10.18 -6.86
N PRO A 58 -8.95 11.42 -7.20
CA PRO A 58 -8.20 12.29 -6.29
C PRO A 58 -8.86 12.46 -4.91
N GLU A 59 -10.20 12.55 -4.88
CA GLU A 59 -11.00 12.79 -3.67
C GLU A 59 -11.16 11.55 -2.78
N ASP A 60 -10.89 10.36 -3.31
CA ASP A 60 -10.93 9.13 -2.52
C ASP A 60 -9.73 9.10 -1.57
N ALA A 61 -9.97 8.65 -0.34
CA ALA A 61 -8.97 8.60 0.71
C ALA A 61 -8.38 7.20 0.87
N ILE A 62 -7.13 7.14 1.32
CA ILE A 62 -6.49 5.89 1.74
C ILE A 62 -6.05 5.97 3.20
N ILE A 63 -6.36 4.95 3.98
CA ILE A 63 -5.77 4.66 5.28
C ILE A 63 -4.87 3.46 5.08
N THR A 64 -3.56 3.64 5.26
CA THR A 64 -2.56 2.63 4.89
C THR A 64 -1.95 1.96 6.12
N ASN A 65 -1.34 0.79 5.90
CA ASN A 65 -0.58 0.05 6.90
C ASN A 65 0.93 0.39 6.80
N HIS A 66 1.73 -0.14 7.72
CA HIS A 66 3.17 0.11 7.80
C HIS A 66 4.03 -0.41 6.63
N ARG A 67 3.45 -1.07 5.62
CA ARG A 67 4.06 -1.38 4.31
C ARG A 67 3.57 -0.40 3.24
N SER A 68 3.55 0.89 3.57
CA SER A 68 2.78 1.92 2.85
C SER A 68 3.41 2.45 1.56
N HIS A 69 4.69 2.18 1.28
CA HIS A 69 5.40 2.87 0.19
C HIS A 69 4.70 2.72 -1.17
N SER A 70 4.27 1.51 -1.53
CA SER A 70 3.54 1.29 -2.80
C SER A 70 2.23 2.06 -2.83
N HIS A 71 1.46 2.07 -1.74
CA HIS A 71 0.18 2.77 -1.64
C HIS A 71 0.36 4.28 -1.81
N LEU A 72 1.32 4.87 -1.08
CA LEU A 72 1.57 6.31 -1.11
C LEU A 72 2.11 6.76 -2.47
N LEU A 73 3.09 6.05 -3.02
CA LEU A 73 3.65 6.36 -4.35
C LEU A 73 2.58 6.20 -5.45
N ALA A 74 1.77 5.14 -5.40
CA ALA A 74 0.69 4.92 -6.37
C ALA A 74 -0.44 5.97 -6.25
N LYS A 75 -0.71 6.47 -5.04
CA LYS A 75 -1.67 7.56 -4.78
C LYS A 75 -1.11 8.94 -5.12
N GLY A 76 0.18 9.04 -5.47
CA GLY A 76 0.80 10.25 -6.00
C GLY A 76 1.66 11.04 -5.01
N ALA A 77 2.10 10.43 -3.91
CA ALA A 77 3.04 11.08 -3.00
C ALA A 77 4.33 11.46 -3.74
N ASP A 78 4.90 12.63 -3.39
CA ASP A 78 6.19 13.06 -3.92
C ASP A 78 7.32 12.15 -3.39
N PRO A 79 8.05 11.43 -4.26
CA PRO A 79 9.14 10.56 -3.84
C PRO A 79 10.25 11.31 -3.09
N ASN A 80 10.48 12.59 -3.39
CA ASN A 80 11.50 13.39 -2.70
C ASN A 80 11.12 13.59 -1.23
N SER A 81 9.88 14.05 -0.99
CA SER A 81 9.37 14.25 0.37
C SER A 81 9.26 12.93 1.16
N LEU A 82 8.83 11.82 0.52
CA LEU A 82 8.82 10.51 1.18
C LEU A 82 10.23 10.04 1.57
N MET A 83 11.19 10.13 0.65
CA MET A 83 12.57 9.72 0.94
C MET A 83 13.19 10.59 2.03
N ALA A 84 12.96 11.91 2.00
CA ALA A 84 13.39 12.83 3.04
C ALA A 84 12.81 12.47 4.42
N GLU A 85 11.52 12.11 4.49
CA GLU A 85 10.89 11.66 5.73
C GLU A 85 11.52 10.37 6.27
N ILE A 86 11.80 9.40 5.38
CA ILE A 86 12.47 8.15 5.74
C ILE A 86 13.89 8.39 6.28
N TYR A 87 14.60 9.41 5.75
CA TYR A 87 15.89 9.86 6.26
C TYR A 87 15.79 10.68 7.57
N GLY A 88 14.58 10.95 8.08
CA GLY A 88 14.37 11.80 9.26
C GLY A 88 14.66 13.28 9.01
N LYS A 89 14.47 13.76 7.78
CA LYS A 89 14.77 15.14 7.38
C LYS A 89 13.56 16.05 7.55
N ARG A 90 13.82 17.33 7.85
CA ARG A 90 12.80 18.36 8.05
C ARG A 90 11.91 18.59 6.83
N THR A 91 12.43 18.34 5.64
CA THR A 91 11.74 18.45 4.35
C THR A 91 10.88 17.24 4.02
N GLY A 92 10.85 16.23 4.90
CA GLY A 92 9.94 15.11 4.81
C GLY A 92 8.48 15.52 4.98
N CYS A 93 7.56 14.68 4.49
CA CYS A 93 6.12 14.96 4.52
C CYS A 93 5.55 15.13 5.94
N ASN A 94 6.27 14.67 6.97
CA ASN A 94 5.92 14.81 8.38
C ASN A 94 7.06 15.45 9.20
N LYS A 95 7.89 16.28 8.54
CA LYS A 95 8.99 17.04 9.14
C LYS A 95 10.08 16.16 9.79
N GLY A 96 10.24 14.93 9.33
CA GLY A 96 11.23 13.98 9.84
C GLY A 96 10.83 13.31 11.16
N LYS A 97 9.56 13.43 11.58
CA LYS A 97 9.04 12.91 12.86
C LYS A 97 8.44 11.50 12.73
N SER A 98 7.90 11.15 11.58
CA SER A 98 7.18 9.90 11.36
C SER A 98 8.09 8.76 10.94
N GLY A 99 9.14 9.06 10.17
CA GLY A 99 9.91 8.04 9.46
C GLY A 99 9.04 7.21 8.51
N THR A 100 9.50 6.01 8.15
CA THR A 100 8.78 5.10 7.22
C THR A 100 7.44 4.59 7.76
N LEU A 101 7.29 4.52 9.08
CA LEU A 101 6.26 3.74 9.75
C LEU A 101 4.92 4.48 9.95
N HIS A 102 4.94 5.81 10.00
CA HIS A 102 3.77 6.64 10.33
C HIS A 102 3.55 7.79 9.33
N LEU A 103 3.89 7.55 8.07
CA LEU A 103 3.77 8.53 6.99
C LEU A 103 2.33 9.06 6.86
N ALA A 104 2.15 10.36 6.76
CA ALA A 104 0.88 10.99 6.41
C ALA A 104 1.11 12.01 5.31
N VAL A 105 0.31 11.93 4.24
CA VAL A 105 0.36 12.81 3.07
C VAL A 105 -1.06 13.31 2.77
N PRO A 106 -1.59 14.27 3.55
CA PRO A 106 -2.94 14.77 3.38
C PRO A 106 -3.22 15.35 1.99
N GLU A 107 -2.19 15.85 1.30
CA GLU A 107 -2.25 16.45 -0.04
C GLU A 107 -2.78 15.47 -1.10
N ILE A 108 -2.62 14.16 -0.88
CA ILE A 108 -3.12 13.10 -1.75
C ILE A 108 -4.28 12.32 -1.14
N ASN A 109 -4.90 12.85 -0.07
CA ASN A 109 -5.90 12.16 0.74
C ASN A 109 -5.39 10.84 1.37
N ALA A 110 -4.13 10.81 1.80
CA ALA A 110 -3.55 9.73 2.61
C ALA A 110 -3.25 10.23 4.03
N PRO A 111 -4.28 10.51 4.86
CA PRO A 111 -4.08 11.21 6.13
C PRO A 111 -3.42 10.36 7.23
N CYS A 112 -3.29 9.04 7.04
CA CYS A 112 -2.76 8.17 8.08
C CYS A 112 -2.13 6.89 7.51
N THR A 113 -0.88 6.64 7.92
CA THR A 113 -0.27 5.32 8.02
C THR A 113 -0.24 4.91 9.49
N THR A 114 -0.61 3.67 9.81
CA THR A 114 -0.52 3.16 11.17
C THR A 114 0.29 1.87 11.27
N THR A 115 1.21 1.84 12.23
CA THR A 115 1.89 0.61 12.68
C THR A 115 1.11 -0.15 13.73
N VAL A 116 0.13 0.50 14.38
CA VAL A 116 -0.75 -0.16 15.32
C VAL A 116 -1.58 -1.16 14.53
N VAL A 117 -1.28 -2.43 14.71
CA VAL A 117 -1.98 -3.54 14.06
C VAL A 117 -3.48 -3.42 14.38
N GLY A 118 -4.33 -3.42 13.36
CA GLY A 118 -5.77 -3.20 13.52
C GLY A 118 -6.21 -1.75 13.79
N GLY A 119 -5.30 -0.77 13.85
CA GLY A 119 -5.66 0.64 14.10
C GLY A 119 -6.32 1.35 12.92
N GLY A 120 -6.06 0.89 11.69
CA GLY A 120 -6.56 1.50 10.45
C GLY A 120 -8.08 1.38 10.25
N PRO A 121 -8.68 0.18 10.42
CA PRO A 121 -10.11 -0.05 10.21
C PRO A 121 -11.06 0.96 10.89
N PRO A 122 -10.95 1.25 12.20
CA PRO A 122 -11.84 2.22 12.84
C PRO A 122 -11.65 3.66 12.32
N ILE A 123 -10.41 4.05 11.98
CA ILE A 123 -10.11 5.35 11.37
C ILE A 123 -10.78 5.46 9.99
N ALA A 124 -10.66 4.40 9.18
CA ALA A 124 -11.27 4.34 7.86
C ALA A 124 -12.81 4.40 7.93
N ALA A 125 -13.42 3.68 8.87
CA ALA A 125 -14.86 3.75 9.11
C ALA A 125 -15.31 5.16 9.51
N GLY A 126 -14.57 5.84 10.39
CA GLY A 126 -14.86 7.23 10.78
C GLY A 126 -14.75 8.21 9.61
N ARG A 127 -13.73 8.07 8.76
CA ARG A 127 -13.58 8.89 7.54
C ARG A 127 -14.72 8.64 6.55
N ALA A 128 -15.07 7.38 6.30
CA ALA A 128 -16.17 7.01 5.42
C ALA A 128 -17.53 7.50 5.93
N PHE A 129 -17.75 7.46 7.25
CA PHE A 129 -18.90 8.08 7.88
C PHE A 129 -18.95 9.59 7.62
N ALA A 130 -17.82 10.30 7.76
CA ALA A 130 -17.77 11.73 7.47
C ALA A 130 -18.07 12.04 5.98
N GLN A 131 -17.52 11.24 5.05
CA GLN A 131 -17.81 11.35 3.61
C GLN A 131 -19.31 11.19 3.34
N GLN A 132 -19.92 10.13 3.88
CA GLN A 132 -21.36 9.88 3.74
C GLN A 132 -22.21 10.99 4.37
N TYR A 133 -21.88 11.41 5.59
CA TYR A 133 -22.62 12.44 6.32
C TYR A 133 -22.64 13.79 5.58
N ARG A 134 -21.55 14.11 4.86
CA ARG A 134 -21.42 15.31 4.04
C ARG A 134 -21.96 15.17 2.62
N GLY A 135 -22.43 13.98 2.23
CA GLY A 135 -22.89 13.70 0.87
C GLY A 135 -21.76 13.73 -0.18
N GLU A 136 -20.52 13.45 0.23
CA GLU A 136 -19.38 13.38 -0.67
C GLU A 136 -19.48 12.13 -1.58
N LYS A 137 -19.12 12.30 -2.85
CA LYS A 137 -19.06 11.18 -3.82
C LYS A 137 -17.66 10.57 -3.88
N SER A 138 -17.14 10.22 -2.71
CA SER A 138 -15.82 9.64 -2.53
C SER A 138 -15.89 8.40 -1.63
N VAL A 139 -14.88 7.55 -1.72
CA VAL A 139 -14.71 6.37 -0.86
C VAL A 139 -13.48 6.51 0.03
N THR A 140 -13.41 5.69 1.07
CA THR A 140 -12.18 5.45 1.84
C THR A 140 -11.73 4.02 1.62
N VAL A 141 -10.45 3.81 1.27
CA VAL A 141 -9.83 2.49 1.24
C VAL A 141 -8.99 2.28 2.49
N CYS A 142 -9.16 1.15 3.17
CA CYS A 142 -8.33 0.75 4.30
C CYS A 142 -7.46 -0.44 3.92
N PHE A 143 -6.14 -0.26 3.86
CA PHE A 143 -5.19 -1.35 3.67
C PHE A 143 -4.82 -1.98 5.00
N ILE A 144 -4.87 -3.31 5.08
CA ILE A 144 -4.51 -4.11 6.25
C ILE A 144 -3.77 -5.38 5.80
N GLY A 145 -2.97 -5.98 6.68
CA GLY A 145 -2.44 -7.33 6.46
C GLY A 145 -3.38 -8.42 7.00
N ASP A 146 -3.10 -9.66 6.67
CA ASP A 146 -3.77 -10.86 7.21
C ASP A 146 -3.71 -10.92 8.74
N GLY A 147 -2.57 -10.60 9.35
CA GLY A 147 -2.43 -10.51 10.80
C GLY A 147 -3.39 -9.48 11.43
N ALA A 148 -3.50 -8.29 10.82
CA ALA A 148 -4.38 -7.22 11.30
C ALA A 148 -5.87 -7.55 11.19
N ALA A 149 -6.26 -8.48 10.32
CA ALA A 149 -7.63 -8.96 10.20
C ALA A 149 -8.08 -9.82 11.40
N ASN A 150 -7.18 -10.14 12.34
CA ASN A 150 -7.49 -10.86 13.59
C ASN A 150 -7.66 -9.92 14.80
N GLU A 151 -7.46 -8.62 14.62
CA GLU A 151 -7.68 -7.65 15.69
C GLU A 151 -9.17 -7.36 15.90
N GLY A 152 -9.58 -7.18 17.16
CA GLY A 152 -10.98 -6.88 17.50
C GLY A 152 -11.52 -5.64 16.79
N SER A 153 -10.68 -4.61 16.64
CA SER A 153 -11.01 -3.37 15.94
C SER A 153 -11.35 -3.56 14.46
N PHE A 154 -10.80 -4.58 13.79
CA PHE A 154 -11.19 -4.93 12.42
C PHE A 154 -12.65 -5.40 12.37
N HIS A 155 -13.02 -6.30 13.28
CA HIS A 155 -14.37 -6.85 13.37
C HIS A 155 -15.41 -5.77 13.74
N GLU A 156 -15.07 -4.89 14.69
CA GLU A 156 -15.91 -3.76 15.08
C GLU A 156 -16.14 -2.80 13.92
N ALA A 157 -15.07 -2.43 13.21
CA ALA A 157 -15.15 -1.52 12.07
C ALA A 157 -15.96 -2.10 10.89
N LEU A 158 -15.77 -3.38 10.56
CA LEU A 158 -16.55 -4.04 9.49
C LEU A 158 -18.04 -4.09 9.84
N ASN A 159 -18.36 -4.46 11.07
CA ASN A 159 -19.74 -4.51 11.54
C ASN A 159 -20.41 -3.14 11.45
N LEU A 160 -19.75 -2.10 11.97
CA LEU A 160 -20.27 -0.73 11.97
C LEU A 160 -20.43 -0.19 10.54
N ALA A 161 -19.43 -0.41 9.68
CA ALA A 161 -19.47 -0.03 8.28
C ALA A 161 -20.62 -0.70 7.53
N SER A 162 -20.90 -1.96 7.83
CA SER A 162 -22.03 -2.70 7.25
C SER A 162 -23.37 -2.09 7.66
N VAL A 163 -23.61 -1.92 8.97
CA VAL A 163 -24.87 -1.39 9.51
C VAL A 163 -25.21 -0.03 8.89
N TRP A 164 -24.21 0.83 8.71
CA TRP A 164 -24.39 2.19 8.18
C TRP A 164 -24.24 2.33 6.67
N HIS A 165 -23.97 1.22 5.96
CA HIS A 165 -23.71 1.21 4.52
C HIS A 165 -22.61 2.19 4.10
N LEU A 166 -21.53 2.27 4.90
CA LEU A 166 -20.46 3.23 4.70
C LEU A 166 -19.73 3.02 3.35
N PRO A 167 -19.27 4.11 2.70
CA PRO A 167 -18.50 4.04 1.45
C PRO A 167 -17.02 3.68 1.73
N VAL A 168 -16.78 2.51 2.32
CA VAL A 168 -15.44 2.02 2.68
C VAL A 168 -15.11 0.69 2.00
N ILE A 169 -13.89 0.56 1.50
CA ILE A 169 -13.34 -0.67 0.94
C ILE A 169 -12.23 -1.15 1.87
N PHE A 170 -12.39 -2.34 2.45
CA PHE A 170 -11.35 -2.97 3.23
C PHE A 170 -10.52 -3.86 2.32
N VAL A 171 -9.22 -3.59 2.26
CA VAL A 171 -8.24 -4.30 1.44
C VAL A 171 -7.32 -5.07 2.36
N CYS A 172 -7.40 -6.40 2.33
CA CYS A 172 -6.49 -7.29 3.02
C CYS A 172 -5.39 -7.77 2.08
N GLU A 173 -4.17 -7.32 2.31
CA GLU A 173 -2.95 -7.85 1.70
C GLU A 173 -2.52 -9.10 2.46
N ASN A 174 -3.04 -10.26 2.04
CA ASN A 174 -2.64 -11.52 2.62
C ASN A 174 -1.31 -11.96 2.01
N ASN A 175 -0.22 -11.68 2.72
CA ASN A 175 1.13 -12.01 2.30
C ASN A 175 1.69 -13.28 2.96
N LEU A 176 0.79 -14.07 3.55
CA LEU A 176 1.00 -15.35 4.24
C LEU A 176 1.72 -15.27 5.60
N TYR A 177 2.17 -14.10 6.07
CA TYR A 177 2.94 -13.98 7.31
C TYR A 177 2.58 -12.74 8.16
N ALA A 178 2.17 -13.00 9.40
CA ALA A 178 2.05 -11.99 10.45
C ALA A 178 3.30 -12.00 11.33
N GLY A 179 4.21 -11.05 11.10
CA GLY A 179 5.54 -11.09 11.71
C GLY A 179 6.29 -12.34 11.24
N ALA A 180 6.51 -13.28 12.17
CA ALA A 180 7.12 -14.59 11.92
C ALA A 180 6.12 -15.76 11.84
N GLN A 181 4.84 -15.52 12.15
CA GLN A 181 3.80 -16.57 12.13
C GLN A 181 3.22 -16.70 10.73
N ARG A 182 3.18 -17.91 10.20
CA ARG A 182 2.52 -18.23 8.93
C ARG A 182 1.00 -18.12 9.08
N TYR A 183 0.30 -17.89 7.98
CA TYR A 183 -1.15 -17.70 7.92
C TYR A 183 -1.95 -18.72 8.74
N GLU A 184 -1.66 -20.02 8.58
CA GLU A 184 -2.39 -21.10 9.23
C GLU A 184 -2.16 -21.17 10.75
N GLU A 185 -1.10 -20.53 11.26
CA GLU A 185 -0.78 -20.49 12.69
C GLU A 185 -1.60 -19.44 13.45
N HIS A 186 -2.15 -18.46 12.74
CA HIS A 186 -2.90 -17.35 13.34
C HIS A 186 -4.30 -17.15 12.74
N THR A 187 -4.66 -17.90 11.70
CA THR A 187 -5.97 -17.85 11.07
C THR A 187 -6.44 -19.23 10.63
N ARG A 188 -7.70 -19.58 10.98
CA ARG A 188 -8.29 -20.89 10.68
C ARG A 188 -9.13 -20.95 9.41
N VAL A 189 -9.72 -19.83 9.00
CA VAL A 189 -10.44 -19.71 7.71
C VAL A 189 -9.43 -19.75 6.57
N GLU A 190 -9.83 -20.27 5.41
CA GLU A 190 -8.94 -20.34 4.24
C GLU A 190 -8.68 -18.96 3.65
N HIS A 191 -9.71 -18.10 3.67
CA HIS A 191 -9.67 -16.76 3.14
C HIS A 191 -10.20 -15.79 4.20
N ILE A 192 -9.47 -14.69 4.44
CA ILE A 192 -9.97 -13.56 5.24
C ILE A 192 -11.26 -13.01 4.63
N ALA A 193 -11.39 -13.03 3.29
CA ALA A 193 -12.60 -12.62 2.58
C ALA A 193 -13.86 -13.38 3.03
N ASP A 194 -13.75 -14.64 3.44
CA ASP A 194 -14.90 -15.46 3.89
C ASP A 194 -15.57 -14.88 5.15
N ARG A 195 -14.81 -14.14 5.97
CA ARG A 195 -15.33 -13.49 7.18
C ARG A 195 -16.36 -12.41 6.86
N ALA A 196 -16.33 -11.84 5.65
CA ALA A 196 -17.25 -10.76 5.23
C ALA A 196 -18.72 -11.17 5.32
N ALA A 197 -19.02 -12.45 5.06
CA ALA A 197 -20.39 -12.99 5.13
C ALA A 197 -21.01 -12.83 6.53
N GLY A 198 -20.20 -12.93 7.59
CA GLY A 198 -20.64 -12.71 8.97
C GLY A 198 -21.12 -11.29 9.25
N TYR A 199 -20.78 -10.34 8.38
CA TYR A 199 -21.18 -8.93 8.45
C TYR A 199 -22.20 -8.54 7.38
N ALA A 200 -22.71 -9.49 6.59
CA ALA A 200 -23.51 -9.21 5.40
C ALA A 200 -22.80 -8.30 4.38
N VAL A 201 -21.47 -8.40 4.29
CA VAL A 201 -20.61 -7.66 3.37
C VAL A 201 -20.09 -8.61 2.28
N PRO A 202 -19.97 -8.18 1.00
CA PRO A 202 -19.31 -9.01 0.00
C PRO A 202 -17.81 -9.17 0.33
N GLY A 203 -17.37 -10.43 0.34
CA GLY A 203 -15.96 -10.83 0.39
C GLY A 203 -15.50 -11.32 -0.98
N VAL A 204 -14.34 -10.86 -1.45
CA VAL A 204 -13.77 -11.27 -2.74
C VAL A 204 -12.30 -11.64 -2.57
N VAL A 205 -11.89 -12.79 -3.11
CA VAL A 205 -10.48 -13.19 -3.18
C VAL A 205 -9.96 -12.93 -4.58
N VAL A 206 -8.80 -12.29 -4.68
CA VAL A 206 -8.18 -11.90 -5.95
C VAL A 206 -6.68 -12.21 -5.88
N ASP A 207 -6.10 -12.59 -7.02
CA ASP A 207 -4.64 -12.68 -7.17
C ASP A 207 -4.05 -11.26 -7.02
N GLY A 208 -3.37 -11.03 -5.89
CA GLY A 208 -2.74 -9.76 -5.56
C GLY A 208 -1.51 -9.44 -6.41
N ASN A 209 -0.95 -10.43 -7.12
CA ASN A 209 0.16 -10.26 -8.04
C ASN A 209 -0.31 -10.10 -9.50
N ASP A 210 -1.60 -9.95 -9.74
CA ASP A 210 -2.16 -9.52 -11.02
C ASP A 210 -2.72 -8.10 -10.88
N ALA A 211 -1.91 -7.09 -11.23
CA ALA A 211 -2.30 -5.69 -11.12
C ALA A 211 -3.58 -5.34 -11.92
N LEU A 212 -3.87 -6.06 -13.00
CA LEU A 212 -5.09 -5.86 -13.78
C LEU A 212 -6.32 -6.42 -13.07
N ALA A 213 -6.19 -7.58 -12.44
CA ALA A 213 -7.24 -8.17 -11.60
C ALA A 213 -7.52 -7.30 -10.37
N VAL A 214 -6.46 -6.84 -9.68
CA VAL A 214 -6.54 -5.90 -8.56
C VAL A 214 -7.29 -4.62 -8.95
N TYR A 215 -6.92 -4.02 -10.10
CA TYR A 215 -7.60 -2.82 -10.59
C TYR A 215 -9.09 -3.07 -10.85
N ALA A 216 -9.42 -4.17 -11.53
CA ALA A 216 -10.80 -4.50 -11.86
C ALA A 216 -11.66 -4.68 -10.59
N SER A 217 -11.18 -5.44 -9.59
CA SER A 217 -11.91 -5.63 -8.33
C SER A 217 -12.05 -4.33 -7.53
N ALA A 218 -11.03 -3.47 -7.54
CA ALA A 218 -11.10 -2.18 -6.88
C ALA A 218 -12.11 -1.23 -7.56
N VAL A 219 -12.19 -1.23 -8.89
CA VAL A 219 -13.21 -0.47 -9.65
C VAL A 219 -14.62 -0.91 -9.26
N ASP A 220 -14.87 -2.22 -9.20
CA ASP A 220 -16.18 -2.76 -8.85
C ASP A 220 -16.58 -2.43 -7.41
N ALA A 221 -15.65 -2.58 -6.45
CA ALA A 221 -15.88 -2.24 -5.06
C ALA A 221 -16.11 -0.73 -4.85
N ARG A 222 -15.36 0.12 -5.56
CA ARG A 222 -15.58 1.57 -5.57
C ARG A 222 -16.95 1.93 -6.11
N ALA A 223 -17.35 1.35 -7.24
CA ALA A 223 -18.67 1.59 -7.83
C ALA A 223 -19.80 1.18 -6.87
N ARG A 224 -19.64 0.05 -6.17
CA ARG A 224 -20.58 -0.40 -5.15
C ARG A 224 -20.71 0.60 -3.99
N ALA A 225 -19.58 1.02 -3.42
CA ALA A 225 -19.55 1.94 -2.30
C ALA A 225 -20.17 3.30 -2.66
N ILE A 226 -19.83 3.86 -3.82
CA ILE A 226 -20.41 5.12 -4.32
C ILE A 226 -21.92 4.99 -4.57
N ALA A 227 -22.41 3.82 -4.97
CA ALA A 227 -23.83 3.55 -5.16
C ALA A 227 -24.61 3.37 -3.83
N GLY A 228 -23.98 3.59 -2.67
CA GLY A 228 -24.61 3.46 -1.36
C GLY A 228 -24.92 2.02 -0.96
N LYS A 229 -24.27 1.03 -1.59
CA LYS A 229 -24.48 -0.39 -1.32
C LYS A 229 -23.57 -0.91 -0.19
N GLY A 230 -22.98 -0.01 0.58
CA GLY A 230 -22.12 -0.34 1.71
C GLY A 230 -20.74 -0.89 1.33
N PRO A 231 -20.03 -1.43 2.33
CA PRO A 231 -18.62 -1.75 2.18
C PRO A 231 -18.37 -3.00 1.33
N THR A 232 -17.09 -3.27 1.08
CA THR A 232 -16.58 -4.51 0.49
C THR A 232 -15.29 -4.93 1.21
N LEU A 233 -15.10 -6.22 1.42
CA LEU A 233 -13.81 -6.80 1.84
C LEU A 233 -13.17 -7.49 0.63
N ILE A 234 -11.99 -7.03 0.23
CA ILE A 234 -11.20 -7.69 -0.81
C ILE A 234 -9.94 -8.25 -0.16
N GLU A 235 -9.67 -9.53 -0.38
CA GLU A 235 -8.43 -10.17 -0.02
C GLU A 235 -7.58 -10.38 -1.26
N TYR A 236 -6.45 -9.68 -1.32
CA TYR A 236 -5.43 -9.88 -2.32
C TYR A 236 -4.42 -10.90 -1.81
N LYS A 237 -4.37 -12.07 -2.44
CA LYS A 237 -3.35 -13.08 -2.17
C LYS A 237 -2.04 -12.63 -2.80
N THR A 238 -1.06 -12.33 -1.98
CA THR A 238 0.26 -11.82 -2.41
C THR A 238 1.34 -12.44 -1.53
N TYR A 239 2.57 -11.91 -1.59
CA TYR A 239 3.67 -12.47 -0.81
C TYR A 239 4.74 -11.45 -0.46
N ARG A 240 5.20 -11.51 0.79
CA ARG A 240 6.26 -10.64 1.30
C ARG A 240 7.62 -11.30 1.05
N TRP A 241 8.36 -10.77 0.09
CA TRP A 241 9.65 -11.36 -0.33
C TRP A 241 10.77 -11.14 0.69
N ARG A 242 10.69 -10.02 1.40
CA ARG A 242 11.64 -9.59 2.43
C ARG A 242 11.14 -10.02 3.81
N GLY A 243 12.00 -9.85 4.81
CA GLY A 243 11.64 -10.12 6.20
C GLY A 243 10.58 -9.17 6.73
N HIS A 244 10.17 -9.36 7.98
CA HIS A 244 9.19 -8.48 8.60
C HIS A 244 9.69 -7.02 8.58
N GLY A 245 10.99 -6.83 8.84
CA GLY A 245 11.76 -5.63 8.48
C GLY A 245 13.14 -6.02 7.94
N GLU A 246 13.93 -5.05 7.49
CA GLU A 246 15.22 -5.32 6.81
C GLU A 246 16.31 -5.93 7.70
N SER A 247 16.16 -5.89 9.03
CA SER A 247 17.04 -6.58 9.98
C SER A 247 16.63 -8.03 10.28
N ASP A 248 15.49 -8.49 9.76
CA ASP A 248 14.98 -9.85 9.96
C ASP A 248 15.69 -10.85 9.04
N LEU A 249 16.22 -11.92 9.64
CA LEU A 249 16.96 -12.98 8.94
C LEU A 249 16.07 -13.96 8.16
N GLN A 250 14.74 -13.85 8.26
CA GLN A 250 13.76 -14.67 7.53
C GLN A 250 13.87 -16.19 7.77
N LEU A 251 14.32 -16.62 8.95
CA LEU A 251 14.54 -18.04 9.26
C LEU A 251 13.26 -18.89 9.23
N TYR A 252 12.09 -18.26 9.29
CA TYR A 252 10.77 -18.90 9.29
C TYR A 252 10.12 -18.98 7.90
N GLN A 253 10.69 -18.32 6.88
CA GLN A 253 10.16 -18.36 5.51
C GLN A 253 10.97 -19.35 4.67
N PRO A 254 10.36 -20.43 4.13
CA PRO A 254 11.06 -21.35 3.24
C PRO A 254 11.61 -20.62 2.00
N ARG A 255 12.86 -20.91 1.63
CA ARG A 255 13.52 -20.23 0.50
C ARG A 255 12.86 -20.58 -0.83
N GLU A 256 12.35 -21.80 -0.93
CA GLU A 256 11.65 -22.35 -2.09
C GLU A 256 10.32 -21.62 -2.31
N GLU A 257 9.63 -21.28 -1.23
CA GLU A 257 8.39 -20.50 -1.26
C GLU A 257 8.65 -19.08 -1.76
N ILE A 258 9.67 -18.40 -1.22
CA ILE A 258 10.09 -17.08 -1.70
C ILE A 258 10.42 -17.13 -3.19
N ALA A 259 11.21 -18.12 -3.63
CA ALA A 259 11.61 -18.26 -5.03
C ALA A 259 10.41 -18.51 -5.97
N ALA A 260 9.42 -19.30 -5.55
CA ALA A 260 8.20 -19.53 -6.31
C ALA A 260 7.39 -18.23 -6.50
N TRP A 261 7.25 -17.42 -5.45
CA TRP A 261 6.58 -16.13 -5.53
C TRP A 261 7.36 -15.08 -6.32
N GLN A 262 8.69 -15.12 -6.28
CA GLN A 262 9.54 -14.28 -7.13
C GLN A 262 9.40 -14.62 -8.62
N ALA A 263 9.24 -15.91 -8.96
CA ALA A 263 8.97 -16.34 -10.34
C ALA A 263 7.60 -15.84 -10.83
N ALA A 264 6.64 -15.65 -9.93
CA ALA A 264 5.31 -15.09 -10.19
C ALA A 264 5.26 -13.55 -10.00
N CYS A 265 6.38 -12.85 -10.19
CA CYS A 265 6.43 -11.40 -10.04
C CYS A 265 5.45 -10.66 -10.99
N PRO A 266 4.69 -9.66 -10.50
CA PRO A 266 3.75 -8.90 -11.32
C PRO A 266 4.43 -8.10 -12.46
N ILE A 267 5.65 -7.62 -12.24
CA ILE A 267 6.33 -6.69 -13.16
C ILE A 267 6.69 -7.35 -14.50
N PRO A 268 7.43 -8.49 -14.54
CA PRO A 268 7.73 -9.18 -15.80
C PRO A 268 6.48 -9.59 -16.59
N LYS A 269 5.43 -10.04 -15.89
CA LYS A 269 4.15 -10.43 -16.49
C LYS A 269 3.51 -9.24 -17.21
N LEU A 270 3.23 -8.15 -16.50
CA LEU A 270 2.53 -7.00 -17.08
C LEU A 270 3.32 -6.36 -18.22
N ARG A 271 4.64 -6.17 -18.08
CA ARG A 271 5.45 -5.58 -19.16
C ARG A 271 5.52 -6.48 -20.38
N GLY A 272 5.63 -7.81 -20.19
CA GLY A 272 5.66 -8.79 -21.27
C GLY A 272 4.34 -8.81 -22.05
N ASP A 273 3.22 -8.83 -21.33
CA ASP A 273 1.88 -8.78 -21.91
C ASP A 273 1.65 -7.49 -22.72
N MET A 274 2.10 -6.35 -22.20
CA MET A 274 1.97 -5.06 -22.89
C MET A 274 2.84 -4.97 -24.14
N LEU A 275 4.06 -5.53 -24.12
CA LEU A 275 4.92 -5.64 -25.31
C LEU A 275 4.30 -6.55 -26.37
N ALA A 276 3.81 -7.72 -25.97
CA ALA A 276 3.19 -8.69 -26.88
C ALA A 276 1.91 -8.13 -27.54
N GLN A 277 1.17 -7.29 -26.82
CA GLN A 277 -0.03 -6.60 -27.33
C GLN A 277 0.30 -5.34 -28.16
N GLY A 278 1.58 -4.95 -28.30
CA GLY A 278 1.98 -3.71 -28.96
C GLY A 278 1.50 -2.44 -28.24
N LEU A 279 1.17 -2.53 -26.95
CA LEU A 279 0.70 -1.40 -26.15
C LEU A 279 1.83 -0.47 -25.73
N ILE A 280 3.05 -1.00 -25.62
CA ILE A 280 4.29 -0.26 -25.36
C ILE A 280 5.39 -0.87 -26.23
N SER A 281 6.27 -0.03 -26.77
CA SER A 281 7.48 -0.48 -27.46
C SER A 281 8.63 -0.74 -26.47
N ALA A 282 9.65 -1.49 -26.91
CA ALA A 282 10.85 -1.71 -26.11
C ALA A 282 11.55 -0.39 -25.72
N ASP A 283 11.59 0.58 -26.64
CA ASP A 283 12.21 1.88 -26.40
C ASP A 283 11.42 2.73 -25.39
N GLU A 284 10.09 2.72 -25.47
CA GLU A 284 9.21 3.39 -24.50
C GLU A 284 9.33 2.76 -23.10
N LEU A 285 9.39 1.43 -23.02
CA LEU A 285 9.60 0.72 -21.76
C LEU A 285 10.95 1.08 -21.13
N ALA A 286 12.02 1.03 -21.92
CA ALA A 286 13.35 1.40 -21.45
C ALA A 286 13.42 2.89 -21.05
N ALA A 287 12.70 3.77 -21.73
CA ALA A 287 12.57 5.17 -21.33
C ALA A 287 11.83 5.34 -20.00
N MET A 288 10.76 4.58 -19.77
CA MET A 288 10.03 4.56 -18.50
C MET A 288 10.92 4.09 -17.34
N GLU A 289 11.67 3.00 -17.52
CA GLU A 289 12.61 2.48 -16.52
C GLU A 289 13.70 3.52 -16.18
N ARG A 290 14.28 4.18 -17.20
CA ARG A 290 15.25 5.28 -16.99
C ARG A 290 14.65 6.48 -16.25
N ALA A 291 13.40 6.83 -16.55
CA ALA A 291 12.72 7.94 -15.88
C ALA A 291 12.45 7.61 -14.40
N VAL A 292 12.00 6.39 -14.10
CA VAL A 292 11.84 5.90 -12.71
C VAL A 292 13.17 5.94 -11.97
N GLU A 293 14.25 5.45 -12.59
CA GLU A 293 15.58 5.48 -12.03
C GLU A 293 16.04 6.91 -11.68
N ALA A 294 15.80 7.86 -12.58
CA ALA A 294 16.14 9.26 -12.36
C ALA A 294 15.34 9.88 -11.20
N VAL A 295 14.05 9.54 -11.08
CA VAL A 295 13.18 9.99 -9.97
C VAL A 295 13.72 9.48 -8.64
N VAL A 296 14.03 8.19 -8.52
CA VAL A 296 14.51 7.62 -7.25
C VAL A 296 15.88 8.18 -6.87
N LYS A 297 16.79 8.33 -7.83
CA LYS A 297 18.08 9.00 -7.60
C LYS A 297 17.93 10.45 -7.15
N ALA A 298 17.00 11.19 -7.74
CA ALA A 298 16.72 12.56 -7.33
C ALA A 298 16.17 12.61 -5.89
N ALA A 299 15.30 11.67 -5.52
CA ALA A 299 14.75 11.57 -4.17
C ALA A 299 15.81 11.29 -3.12
N VAL A 300 16.74 10.36 -3.39
CA VAL A 300 17.89 10.09 -2.51
C VAL A 300 18.75 11.34 -2.35
N ARG A 301 19.14 11.98 -3.47
CA ARG A 301 19.95 13.20 -3.42
C ARG A 301 19.26 14.31 -2.63
N PHE A 302 17.97 14.54 -2.88
CA PHE A 302 17.17 15.52 -2.16
C PHE A 302 17.15 15.25 -0.65
N ALA A 303 16.96 14.00 -0.24
CA ALA A 303 16.99 13.60 1.17
C ALA A 303 18.37 13.81 1.80
N GLU A 304 19.45 13.44 1.10
CA GLU A 304 20.83 13.62 1.58
C GLU A 304 21.20 15.08 1.77
N GLU A 305 20.80 15.94 0.83
CA GLU A 305 21.05 17.40 0.84
C GLU A 305 20.13 18.15 1.80
N SER A 306 19.04 17.53 2.26
CA SER A 306 18.07 18.16 3.16
C SER A 306 18.58 18.28 4.60
N PRO A 307 18.20 19.35 5.32
CA PRO A 307 18.58 19.52 6.72
C PRO A 307 17.81 18.54 7.62
N TYR A 308 18.44 18.15 8.73
CA TYR A 308 17.72 17.56 9.85
C TYR A 308 16.86 18.63 10.56
N PRO A 309 15.76 18.25 11.23
CA PRO A 309 15.03 19.18 12.07
C PRO A 309 15.88 19.62 13.27
N GLU A 310 15.67 20.84 13.75
CA GLU A 310 16.28 21.33 14.98
C GLU A 310 15.67 20.64 16.21
N PRO A 311 16.42 20.43 17.31
CA PRO A 311 15.90 19.68 18.47
C PRO A 311 14.58 20.21 19.07
N HIS A 312 14.35 21.52 19.01
CA HIS A 312 13.11 22.12 19.54
C HIS A 312 11.88 21.78 18.69
N GLU A 313 12.06 21.47 17.40
CA GLU A 313 10.96 21.10 16.50
C GLU A 313 10.31 19.77 16.91
N ALA A 314 10.99 18.95 17.72
CA ALA A 314 10.42 17.74 18.32
C ALA A 314 9.22 18.04 19.26
N LEU A 315 9.11 19.27 19.76
CA LEU A 315 8.01 19.71 20.64
C LEU A 315 6.88 20.42 19.86
N GLU A 316 7.09 20.71 18.58
CA GLU A 316 6.06 21.29 17.71
C GLU A 316 5.02 20.25 17.32
N ASP A 317 3.81 20.72 17.00
CA ASP A 317 2.67 19.91 16.54
C ASP A 317 2.12 18.90 17.57
N VAL A 318 2.57 18.95 18.83
CA VAL A 318 1.98 18.18 19.94
C VAL A 318 0.55 18.69 20.25
N PHE A 319 0.39 20.01 20.18
CA PHE A 319 -0.89 20.73 20.24
C PHE A 319 -0.88 21.87 19.20
N ALA A 320 -2.04 22.48 18.97
CA ALA A 320 -2.22 23.62 18.06
C ALA A 320 -1.66 24.94 18.62
#